data_AF-A0A554VTG9-F1
#
_entry.id   AF-A0A554VTG9-F1
#
_cell.length_a   1.000
_cell.length_b   1.000
_cell.length_c   1.000
_cell.angle_alpha   90.00
_cell.angle_beta   90.00
_cell.angle_gamma   90.00
#
_symmetry.space_group_name_H-M   'P 1'
#
loop_
_entity.id
_entity.type
_entity.pdbx_description
1 polymer ?
#
loop_
_entity_poly.entity_id
_entity_poly.type
_entity_poly.pdbx_seq_one_letter_code
_entity_poly.pdbx_strand_id
1 'polypeptide(L)'
;MKKTLLAAALLLSFAAGSFAPSPALADDAPPSTPPAQSPDTGPATDTGSLPATAEATPQPDTPAETSGTGGVPATQLADPTTDPAPAPDPAPAPDPAPEFVTRGGIGSKWLALGGEGGALGAPTANEQCSAGLCVQAFTAGSIYWSSTTGAHPVFTASGRTGPRWHAAGALPTFGYPVTDETVIGSKSLQKFSSGKVLVWTGTQFLNLSTRTGIGSRWAASGAETVLGLPLAAEICGLKGGGCSQAFDRGAIFWSPLTGAQAVRGGIAGRWRATAAQNGVLGYPTAGELCGQAAGGCSQKFQRGLIYWSPAAGAWITRAGIGSRYAAAGANRSSLGYPLANEACGQPDSGCLQRFQGGTIHWSPTTSAWIVRGGIGSRFAASGGAGGTLGYPTANEKCSPGQCIQSFQRGFISWMPAGTRTYGMTECQKLNNGRTKYSTYGANRVLLTFTQGYGMSRATNVYCVRIAGTYVPDWKTDGYVGASGFKAPGVASGPTRNLYSPTGSYSVTEAFGLGNPGTKLAYRTLSPRSRWGGNPWTATYNKYFESSSWVGWDENMWYFATRATHDYRQGVVVNYNRPNIVQDAGFAIFLHMNKVPTAGCISLDDWAVVDYIRKSTPGDRIIMGTYNDLFR
;
A
#
# COMPACT_ATOMS: atom_id res chain seq x y z
N MET A 1 -39.52 -40.15 -1.05
CA MET A 1 -39.41 -39.55 0.30
C MET A 1 -39.46 -38.04 0.14
N LYS A 2 -40.62 -37.44 0.46
CA LYS A 2 -40.89 -36.00 0.46
C LYS A 2 -40.71 -35.49 1.89
N LYS A 3 -40.05 -34.33 2.09
CA LYS A 3 -40.21 -33.53 3.31
C LYS A 3 -40.27 -32.04 2.95
N THR A 4 -41.50 -31.56 2.87
CA THR A 4 -41.98 -30.18 3.04
C THR A 4 -41.95 -29.80 4.52
N LEU A 5 -41.64 -28.53 4.85
CA LEU A 5 -42.03 -27.80 6.07
C LEU A 5 -41.75 -26.30 5.79
N LEU A 6 -42.77 -25.54 5.38
CA LEU A 6 -43.69 -24.71 6.18
C LEU A 6 -43.08 -23.40 6.69
N ALA A 7 -43.53 -22.31 6.07
CA ALA A 7 -43.40 -20.94 6.54
C ALA A 7 -44.42 -20.65 7.66
N ALA A 8 -43.99 -19.96 8.70
CA ALA A 8 -44.87 -19.41 9.73
C ALA A 8 -44.68 -17.88 9.75
N ALA A 9 -45.74 -17.16 9.37
CA ALA A 9 -45.87 -15.73 9.55
C ALA A 9 -46.35 -15.45 10.97
N LEU A 10 -45.65 -14.57 11.70
CA LEU A 10 -46.08 -14.08 13.01
C LEU A 10 -46.33 -12.57 12.90
N LEU A 11 -47.62 -12.21 12.98
CA LEU A 11 -48.11 -10.84 13.18
C LEU A 11 -47.89 -10.44 14.64
N LEU A 12 -47.12 -9.39 14.89
CA LEU A 12 -47.18 -8.65 16.15
C LEU A 12 -47.38 -7.15 15.87
N SER A 13 -48.55 -6.68 16.26
CA SER A 13 -48.95 -5.30 16.41
C SER A 13 -48.35 -4.74 17.71
N PHE A 14 -47.66 -3.60 17.68
CA PHE A 14 -47.49 -2.77 18.87
C PHE A 14 -47.45 -1.27 18.52
N ALA A 15 -48.47 -0.60 19.04
CA ALA A 15 -48.58 0.76 19.56
C ALA A 15 -47.71 1.89 18.99
N ALA A 16 -48.42 2.89 18.46
CA ALA A 16 -47.96 4.25 18.26
C ALA A 16 -47.63 4.93 19.60
N GLY A 17 -46.45 5.54 19.68
CA GLY A 17 -46.05 6.45 20.74
C GLY A 17 -45.46 7.72 20.13
N SER A 18 -46.23 8.80 20.17
CA SER A 18 -45.87 10.14 19.72
C SER A 18 -45.02 10.84 20.79
N PHE A 19 -43.86 11.40 20.42
CA PHE A 19 -43.24 12.50 21.17
C PHE A 19 -42.64 13.52 20.20
N ALA A 20 -43.01 14.77 20.45
CA ALA A 20 -42.76 15.96 19.65
C ALA A 20 -41.27 16.40 19.66
N PRO A 21 -40.83 17.21 18.68
CA PRO A 21 -39.50 17.80 18.65
C PRO A 21 -39.49 19.16 19.37
N SER A 22 -38.37 19.50 20.00
CA SER A 22 -38.06 20.87 20.43
C SER A 22 -36.58 21.21 20.20
N PRO A 23 -36.24 22.50 20.03
CA PRO A 23 -35.24 22.98 19.09
C PRO A 23 -33.96 23.50 19.76
N ALA A 24 -32.87 23.60 19.00
CA ALA A 24 -31.70 24.43 19.32
C ALA A 24 -31.00 24.79 17.99
N LEU A 25 -31.19 26.02 17.51
CA LEU A 25 -30.30 27.19 17.66
C LEU A 25 -29.07 27.11 16.75
N ALA A 26 -29.11 27.98 15.73
CA ALA A 26 -27.99 28.43 14.93
C ALA A 26 -27.19 29.50 15.70
N ASP A 27 -25.88 29.57 15.49
CA ASP A 27 -25.21 30.79 15.00
C ASP A 27 -23.72 30.55 14.69
N ASP A 28 -23.36 31.08 13.51
CA ASP A 28 -22.11 31.71 13.07
C ASP A 28 -20.72 31.05 13.25
N ALA A 29 -20.17 30.66 12.09
CA ALA A 29 -18.74 30.51 11.84
C ALA A 29 -18.26 31.59 10.85
N PRO A 30 -17.15 32.30 11.10
CA PRO A 30 -16.53 33.18 10.11
C PRO A 30 -15.58 32.42 9.16
N PRO A 31 -15.38 32.91 7.92
CA PRO A 31 -14.64 32.20 6.88
C PRO A 31 -13.13 32.45 6.94
N SER A 32 -12.33 31.40 6.73
CA SER A 32 -10.88 31.51 6.53
C SER A 32 -10.52 31.51 5.04
N THR A 33 -10.03 32.66 4.55
CA THR A 33 -9.41 32.87 3.24
C THR A 33 -7.99 32.25 3.16
N PRO A 34 -7.47 31.96 1.95
CA PRO A 34 -6.20 31.26 1.74
C PRO A 34 -5.01 32.23 1.60
N PRO A 35 -3.76 31.86 1.93
CA PRO A 35 -2.61 32.71 1.64
C PRO A 35 -2.04 32.45 0.23
N ALA A 36 -1.82 33.55 -0.48
CA ALA A 36 -1.08 33.66 -1.72
C ALA A 36 0.35 34.19 -1.47
N GLN A 37 1.28 33.69 -2.29
CA GLN A 37 2.45 34.36 -2.90
C GLN A 37 3.52 35.06 -2.04
N SER A 38 4.77 34.70 -2.35
CA SER A 38 6.02 35.43 -2.09
C SER A 38 6.02 36.85 -2.68
N PRO A 39 6.97 37.69 -2.24
CA PRO A 39 7.97 38.16 -3.21
C PRO A 39 9.42 38.23 -2.68
N ASP A 40 10.29 38.31 -3.68
CA ASP A 40 11.75 38.42 -3.73
C ASP A 40 12.28 39.80 -3.28
N THR A 41 13.51 39.86 -2.72
CA THR A 41 14.56 40.87 -2.97
C THR A 41 15.87 40.49 -2.24
N GLY A 42 16.97 40.25 -3.00
CA GLY A 42 18.35 40.18 -2.47
C GLY A 42 19.07 41.56 -2.52
N PRO A 43 20.40 41.64 -2.68
CA PRO A 43 21.52 40.91 -2.05
C PRO A 43 22.68 41.86 -1.57
N ALA A 44 23.68 41.33 -0.83
CA ALA A 44 25.10 41.80 -0.76
C ALA A 44 25.84 41.06 0.39
N THR A 45 26.79 40.12 0.14
CA THR A 45 28.27 40.29 0.07
C THR A 45 28.87 40.82 1.39
N ASP A 46 29.94 40.30 2.01
CA ASP A 46 31.08 39.55 1.49
C ASP A 46 31.97 39.03 2.64
N THR A 47 32.83 38.06 2.32
CA THR A 47 34.12 37.67 2.97
C THR A 47 34.10 37.19 4.43
N GLY A 48 34.84 36.17 4.86
CA GLY A 48 35.88 35.37 4.24
C GLY A 48 36.67 34.63 5.34
N SER A 49 36.85 33.33 5.13
CA SER A 49 38.02 32.51 5.48
C SER A 49 38.43 32.23 6.94
N LEU A 50 38.33 30.93 7.26
CA LEU A 50 39.19 30.06 8.09
C LEU A 50 40.70 30.19 7.72
N PRO A 51 41.70 29.47 8.32
CA PRO A 51 41.66 28.35 9.30
C PRO A 51 42.76 28.28 10.41
N ALA A 52 42.55 27.36 11.36
CA ALA A 52 43.45 26.34 11.97
C ALA A 52 44.81 26.62 12.68
N THR A 53 45.05 25.75 13.69
CA THR A 53 46.33 25.19 14.25
C THR A 53 47.22 26.13 15.09
N ALA A 54 48.01 25.74 16.10
CA ALA A 54 48.26 24.54 16.93
C ALA A 54 49.19 24.97 18.11
N GLU A 55 49.28 24.13 19.15
CA GLU A 55 50.33 23.94 20.20
C GLU A 55 51.44 24.99 20.48
N ALA A 56 51.68 25.27 21.79
CA ALA A 56 52.94 25.03 22.54
C ALA A 56 53.08 25.90 23.82
N THR A 57 53.45 25.29 24.95
CA THR A 57 54.09 25.87 26.17
C THR A 57 55.61 26.12 25.91
N PRO A 58 56.48 26.75 26.79
CA PRO A 58 56.43 26.95 28.26
C PRO A 58 57.01 28.30 28.87
N GLN A 59 56.90 28.45 30.22
CA GLN A 59 57.67 29.20 31.30
C GLN A 59 58.69 30.35 31.00
N PRO A 60 59.28 31.05 32.01
CA PRO A 60 58.91 31.43 33.41
C PRO A 60 59.09 32.97 33.68
N ASP A 61 58.82 33.46 34.91
CA ASP A 61 59.77 34.28 35.70
C ASP A 61 59.19 34.82 37.03
N THR A 62 60.07 34.91 38.03
CA THR A 62 59.90 35.47 39.39
C THR A 62 60.68 36.80 39.50
N PRO A 63 60.33 37.74 40.39
CA PRO A 63 61.16 38.02 41.61
C PRO A 63 60.28 38.39 42.84
N ALA A 64 60.52 37.93 44.08
CA ALA A 64 61.57 38.23 45.08
C ALA A 64 61.51 39.66 45.67
N GLU A 65 61.24 39.80 47.00
CA GLU A 65 62.19 40.34 48.01
C GLU A 65 61.61 40.56 49.45
N THR A 66 62.29 39.94 50.45
CA THR A 66 62.74 40.42 51.79
C THR A 66 61.75 40.93 52.88
N SER A 67 61.94 40.78 54.20
CA SER A 67 63.05 40.32 55.08
C SER A 67 62.65 40.36 56.57
N GLY A 68 63.20 39.42 57.38
CA GLY A 68 63.71 39.62 58.77
C GLY A 68 62.70 39.86 59.90
N THR A 69 62.83 39.45 61.17
CA THR A 69 63.90 38.92 62.08
C THR A 69 63.13 38.46 63.36
N GLY A 70 63.39 37.34 64.03
CA GLY A 70 64.50 37.06 64.96
C GLY A 70 64.11 37.30 66.45
N GLY A 71 64.23 36.29 67.33
CA GLY A 71 64.35 36.51 68.78
C GLY A 71 63.63 35.52 69.74
N VAL A 72 64.41 34.67 70.42
CA VAL A 72 64.12 33.99 71.71
C VAL A 72 65.10 34.64 72.72
N PRO A 73 64.82 34.83 74.04
CA PRO A 73 64.83 33.72 75.03
C PRO A 73 63.99 33.95 76.33
N ALA A 74 63.88 32.92 77.18
CA ALA A 74 64.33 32.91 78.60
C ALA A 74 63.46 32.05 79.53
N THR A 75 64.18 31.32 80.38
CA THR A 75 63.80 30.27 81.34
C THR A 75 63.45 30.84 82.72
N GLN A 76 62.56 30.21 83.49
CA GLN A 76 62.67 30.20 84.96
C GLN A 76 62.02 28.96 85.62
N LEU A 77 62.73 28.45 86.62
CA LEU A 77 62.50 27.25 87.43
C LEU A 77 61.50 27.48 88.58
N ALA A 78 60.76 26.43 88.96
CA ALA A 78 60.38 26.15 90.34
C ALA A 78 60.12 24.64 90.53
N ASP A 79 60.53 24.15 91.70
CA ASP A 79 60.79 22.76 92.12
C ASP A 79 59.70 22.34 93.18
N PRO A 80 59.82 21.23 93.93
CA PRO A 80 59.33 19.88 93.63
C PRO A 80 58.25 19.39 94.65
N THR A 81 57.96 18.07 94.60
CA THR A 81 57.31 17.18 95.60
C THR A 81 55.94 16.61 95.23
N THR A 82 55.94 15.39 94.66
CA THR A 82 55.28 14.18 95.21
C THR A 82 55.50 13.00 94.24
N ASP A 83 56.00 11.89 94.77
CA ASP A 83 56.16 10.59 94.09
C ASP A 83 55.20 9.59 94.77
N PRO A 84 54.88 8.41 94.20
CA PRO A 84 53.82 8.21 93.23
C PRO A 84 52.73 7.24 93.74
N ALA A 85 51.52 7.34 93.19
CA ALA A 85 50.53 6.27 93.29
C ALA A 85 50.72 5.30 92.10
N PRO A 86 50.75 3.97 92.30
CA PRO A 86 50.86 3.03 91.19
C PRO A 86 49.61 3.11 90.32
N ALA A 87 49.79 3.40 89.03
CA ALA A 87 48.73 3.31 88.05
C ALA A 87 48.26 1.84 87.95
N PRO A 88 46.95 1.58 87.80
CA PRO A 88 46.49 0.24 87.42
C PRO A 88 47.08 -0.11 86.05
N ASP A 89 47.47 -1.37 85.87
CA ASP A 89 47.94 -1.89 84.58
C ASP A 89 47.01 -1.43 83.44
N PRO A 90 47.56 -0.95 82.30
CA PRO A 90 46.73 -0.68 81.14
C PRO A 90 46.05 -1.98 80.74
N ALA A 91 44.73 -1.95 80.66
CA ALA A 91 43.94 -3.05 80.13
C ALA A 91 44.59 -3.54 78.82
N PRO A 92 44.70 -4.87 78.59
CA PRO A 92 45.26 -5.39 77.36
C PRO A 92 44.54 -4.72 76.18
N ALA A 93 45.33 -4.21 75.23
CA ALA A 93 44.80 -3.68 73.99
C ALA A 93 43.85 -4.72 73.38
N PRO A 94 42.66 -4.32 72.88
CA PRO A 94 41.77 -5.26 72.22
C PRO A 94 42.54 -5.94 71.08
N ASP A 95 42.39 -7.26 70.97
CA ASP A 95 42.95 -8.03 69.84
C ASP A 95 42.71 -7.27 68.53
N PRO A 96 43.69 -7.18 67.61
CA PRO A 96 43.45 -6.57 66.31
C PRO A 96 42.23 -7.23 65.67
N ALA A 97 41.25 -6.40 65.29
CA ALA A 97 40.04 -6.86 64.64
C ALA A 97 40.41 -7.78 63.47
N PRO A 98 39.66 -8.87 63.21
CA PRO A 98 40.00 -9.81 62.15
C PRO A 98 40.15 -9.08 60.82
N GLU A 99 41.35 -9.14 60.22
CA GLU A 99 41.58 -8.61 58.88
C GLU A 99 40.80 -9.44 57.87
N PHE A 100 39.66 -8.92 57.42
CA PHE A 100 38.87 -9.56 56.38
C PHE A 100 39.58 -9.40 55.03
N VAL A 101 39.91 -10.52 54.39
CA VAL A 101 40.69 -10.51 53.13
C VAL A 101 39.75 -10.57 51.94
N THR A 102 39.97 -9.72 50.94
CA THR A 102 39.27 -9.80 49.65
C THR A 102 40.08 -10.64 48.66
N ARG A 103 39.44 -11.53 47.90
CA ARG A 103 40.11 -12.45 46.97
C ARG A 103 39.28 -12.62 45.68
N GLY A 104 39.91 -13.21 44.65
CA GLY A 104 39.21 -13.61 43.43
C GLY A 104 38.45 -12.49 42.73
N GLY A 105 37.32 -12.84 42.09
CA GLY A 105 36.50 -11.89 41.33
C GLY A 105 35.90 -10.77 42.18
N ILE A 106 35.56 -11.05 43.45
CA ILE A 106 35.06 -10.06 44.40
C ILE A 106 36.14 -9.04 44.75
N GLY A 107 37.34 -9.50 45.11
CA GLY A 107 38.48 -8.63 45.43
C GLY A 107 38.88 -7.75 44.25
N SER A 108 38.98 -8.32 43.05
CA SER A 108 39.23 -7.54 41.82
C SER A 108 38.16 -6.47 41.59
N LYS A 109 36.89 -6.78 41.85
CA LYS A 109 35.79 -5.81 41.71
C LYS A 109 35.86 -4.70 42.75
N TRP A 110 36.14 -5.04 44.00
CA TRP A 110 36.30 -4.09 45.10
C TRP A 110 37.46 -3.11 44.85
N LEU A 111 38.62 -3.63 44.43
CA LEU A 111 39.78 -2.81 44.04
C LEU A 111 39.43 -1.87 42.87
N ALA A 112 38.72 -2.38 41.86
CA ALA A 112 38.26 -1.56 40.73
C ALA A 112 37.26 -0.46 41.14
N LEU A 113 36.61 -0.59 42.30
CA LEU A 113 35.70 0.42 42.86
C LEU A 113 36.40 1.36 43.86
N GLY A 114 37.73 1.33 43.95
CA GLY A 114 38.54 2.21 44.79
C GLY A 114 38.98 1.61 46.13
N GLY A 115 38.75 0.30 46.35
CA GLY A 115 39.17 -0.38 47.57
C GLY A 115 38.52 0.21 48.82
N GLU A 116 39.29 0.32 49.91
CA GLU A 116 38.81 0.83 51.20
C GLU A 116 38.38 2.30 51.14
N GLY A 117 39.06 3.12 50.34
CA GLY A 117 38.66 4.51 50.08
C GLY A 117 37.50 4.66 49.09
N GLY A 118 36.99 3.55 48.54
CA GLY A 118 35.93 3.50 47.56
C GLY A 118 34.53 3.53 48.15
N ALA A 119 33.51 3.56 47.28
CA ALA A 119 32.10 3.69 47.66
C ALA A 119 31.53 2.50 48.47
N LEU A 120 32.25 1.37 48.55
CA LEU A 120 31.89 0.19 49.35
C LEU A 120 32.54 0.19 50.74
N GLY A 121 33.68 0.85 50.94
CA GLY A 121 34.45 0.82 52.19
C GLY A 121 35.21 -0.50 52.43
N ALA A 122 35.70 -0.68 53.66
CA ALA A 122 36.43 -1.86 54.09
C ALA A 122 35.55 -3.12 54.12
N PRO A 123 36.12 -4.33 53.89
CA PRO A 123 35.40 -5.58 54.09
C PRO A 123 35.02 -5.76 55.58
N THR A 124 33.80 -6.23 55.84
CA THR A 124 33.26 -6.47 57.19
C THR A 124 33.04 -7.96 57.49
N ALA A 125 33.27 -8.81 56.49
CA ALA A 125 33.28 -10.26 56.60
C ALA A 125 34.19 -10.87 55.53
N ASN A 126 34.67 -12.10 55.75
CA ASN A 126 35.31 -12.89 54.70
C ASN A 126 34.26 -13.37 53.68
N GLU A 127 34.71 -13.63 52.45
CA GLU A 127 33.88 -14.17 51.38
C GLU A 127 33.21 -15.49 51.79
N GLN A 128 31.89 -15.56 51.59
CA GLN A 128 31.06 -16.74 51.86
C GLN A 128 30.50 -17.29 50.55
N CYS A 129 30.79 -18.55 50.23
CA CYS A 129 30.34 -19.20 49.01
C CYS A 129 29.39 -20.35 49.31
N SER A 130 28.24 -20.37 48.62
CA SER A 130 27.29 -21.48 48.67
C SER A 130 26.62 -21.67 47.31
N ALA A 131 26.55 -22.93 46.85
CA ALA A 131 25.89 -23.31 45.59
C ALA A 131 26.27 -22.46 44.36
N GLY A 132 27.56 -22.10 44.23
CA GLY A 132 28.07 -21.32 43.09
C GLY A 132 27.83 -19.81 43.16
N LEU A 133 27.27 -19.30 44.27
CA LEU A 133 27.18 -17.88 44.59
C LEU A 133 28.14 -17.57 45.74
N CYS A 134 29.03 -16.61 45.53
CA CYS A 134 29.89 -16.05 46.57
C CYS A 134 29.44 -14.63 46.91
N VAL A 135 29.48 -14.26 48.20
CA VAL A 135 29.15 -12.92 48.68
C VAL A 135 30.17 -12.47 49.69
N GLN A 136 30.53 -11.19 49.64
CA GLN A 136 31.32 -10.53 50.68
C GLN A 136 30.65 -9.23 51.10
N ALA A 137 30.57 -9.01 52.41
CA ALA A 137 30.02 -7.79 53.00
C ALA A 137 31.10 -6.73 53.20
N PHE A 138 30.73 -5.47 52.99
CA PHE A 138 31.55 -4.29 53.14
C PHE A 138 30.79 -3.24 53.96
N THR A 139 31.48 -2.22 54.46
CA THR A 139 30.87 -1.17 55.30
C THR A 139 29.64 -0.51 54.65
N ALA A 140 29.67 -0.30 53.33
CA ALA A 140 28.62 0.40 52.58
C ALA A 140 27.96 -0.46 51.47
N GLY A 141 28.03 -1.80 51.58
CA GLY A 141 27.40 -2.67 50.59
C GLY A 141 27.81 -4.13 50.65
N SER A 142 27.49 -4.87 49.60
CA SER A 142 27.95 -6.24 49.40
C SER A 142 28.28 -6.47 47.93
N ILE A 143 29.31 -7.28 47.66
CA ILE A 143 29.60 -7.75 46.30
C ILE A 143 29.18 -9.21 46.20
N TYR A 144 28.43 -9.53 45.15
CA TYR A 144 27.99 -10.88 44.83
C TYR A 144 28.72 -11.35 43.57
N TRP A 145 29.26 -12.55 43.59
CA TRP A 145 29.92 -13.17 42.45
C TRP A 145 29.27 -14.50 42.10
N SER A 146 29.07 -14.71 40.80
CA SER A 146 28.73 -16.01 40.24
C SER A 146 29.59 -16.30 39.02
N SER A 147 29.77 -17.57 38.68
CA SER A 147 30.48 -17.96 37.45
C SER A 147 29.80 -17.45 36.18
N THR A 148 28.49 -17.18 36.21
CA THR A 148 27.70 -16.77 35.05
C THR A 148 27.80 -15.29 34.76
N THR A 149 27.86 -14.45 35.80
CA THR A 149 27.75 -12.98 35.65
C THR A 149 29.00 -12.24 36.10
N GLY A 150 29.85 -12.88 36.91
CA GLY A 150 30.95 -12.19 37.58
C GLY A 150 30.49 -11.45 38.83
N ALA A 151 31.35 -10.53 39.31
CA ALA A 151 31.16 -9.80 40.56
C ALA A 151 30.40 -8.49 40.37
N HIS A 152 29.29 -8.32 41.09
CA HIS A 152 28.42 -7.15 41.05
C HIS A 152 28.10 -6.61 42.45
N PRO A 153 28.24 -5.30 42.68
CA PRO A 153 27.95 -4.69 43.97
C PRO A 153 26.46 -4.33 44.13
N VAL A 154 25.97 -4.36 45.37
CA VAL A 154 24.80 -3.59 45.80
C VAL A 154 25.20 -2.71 46.97
N PHE A 155 24.93 -1.41 46.86
CA PHE A 155 25.28 -0.40 47.86
C PHE A 155 24.15 -0.24 48.89
N THR A 156 24.49 -0.02 50.16
CA THR A 156 23.50 0.17 51.25
C THR A 156 23.01 1.62 51.35
N ALA A 157 23.90 2.60 51.16
CA ALA A 157 23.59 4.02 51.33
C ALA A 157 23.87 4.87 50.06
N SER A 158 24.92 4.52 49.31
CA SER A 158 25.28 5.16 48.04
C SER A 158 24.52 4.54 46.85
N GLY A 159 24.60 5.17 45.68
CA GLY A 159 23.85 4.74 44.49
C GLY A 159 22.35 5.06 44.57
N ARG A 160 21.61 4.76 43.50
CA ARG A 160 20.16 5.02 43.45
C ARG A 160 19.35 3.74 43.59
N THR A 161 19.81 2.61 43.04
CA THR A 161 19.08 1.33 43.12
C THR A 161 19.36 0.53 44.39
N GLY A 162 20.61 0.53 44.87
CA GLY A 162 21.03 -0.32 45.99
C GLY A 162 20.24 -0.12 47.30
N PRO A 163 20.13 1.11 47.83
CA PRO A 163 19.39 1.36 49.07
C PRO A 163 17.91 0.93 48.98
N ARG A 164 17.34 0.95 47.77
CA ARG A 164 15.94 0.56 47.55
C ARG A 164 15.76 -0.93 47.36
N TRP A 165 16.76 -1.60 46.79
CA TRP A 165 16.81 -3.06 46.81
C TRP A 165 16.79 -3.58 48.26
N HIS A 166 17.58 -2.98 49.15
CA HIS A 166 17.55 -3.30 50.58
C HIS A 166 16.17 -3.04 51.21
N ALA A 167 15.60 -1.85 50.99
CA ALA A 167 14.29 -1.48 51.54
C ALA A 167 13.13 -2.33 50.99
N ALA A 168 13.24 -2.87 49.78
CA ALA A 168 12.19 -3.65 49.11
C ALA A 168 12.32 -5.18 49.29
N GLY A 169 13.05 -5.62 50.31
CA GLY A 169 13.16 -7.03 50.70
C GLY A 169 14.34 -7.79 50.07
N ALA A 170 15.29 -7.11 49.46
CA ALA A 170 16.63 -7.60 49.12
C ALA A 170 16.66 -8.97 48.40
N LEU A 171 17.53 -9.88 48.86
CA LEU A 171 17.76 -11.21 48.29
C LEU A 171 16.47 -12.03 48.14
N PRO A 172 15.58 -12.18 49.15
CA PRO A 172 14.32 -12.90 48.99
C PRO A 172 13.43 -12.40 47.85
N THR A 173 13.40 -11.09 47.62
CA THR A 173 12.50 -10.49 46.61
C THR A 173 13.12 -10.44 45.22
N PHE A 174 14.39 -10.05 45.13
CA PHE A 174 15.06 -9.73 43.87
C PHE A 174 16.16 -10.73 43.49
N GLY A 175 16.66 -11.52 44.43
CA GLY A 175 17.89 -12.28 44.25
C GLY A 175 19.12 -11.36 44.23
N TYR A 176 20.26 -11.95 43.90
CA TYR A 176 21.56 -11.25 43.84
C TYR A 176 21.69 -10.40 42.56
N PRO A 177 22.48 -9.31 42.57
CA PRO A 177 22.73 -8.50 41.39
C PRO A 177 23.46 -9.30 40.30
N VAL A 178 23.02 -9.14 39.05
CA VAL A 178 23.67 -9.72 37.87
C VAL A 178 24.24 -8.65 36.94
N THR A 179 24.10 -7.39 37.33
CA THR A 179 24.79 -6.24 36.75
C THR A 179 25.17 -5.27 37.85
N ASP A 180 26.15 -4.42 37.57
CA ASP A 180 26.34 -3.21 38.35
C ASP A 180 25.15 -2.26 38.15
N GLU A 181 25.01 -1.27 39.03
CA GLU A 181 24.11 -0.15 38.81
C GLU A 181 24.59 0.65 37.59
N THR A 182 23.73 0.77 36.57
CA THR A 182 24.01 1.56 35.37
C THR A 182 23.25 2.87 35.44
N VAL A 183 23.98 3.98 35.45
CA VAL A 183 23.40 5.34 35.44
C VAL A 183 23.21 5.81 34.00
N ILE A 184 21.99 6.24 33.67
CA ILE A 184 21.61 6.76 32.35
C ILE A 184 20.96 8.14 32.55
N GLY A 185 21.79 9.18 32.51
CA GLY A 185 21.36 10.55 32.86
C GLY A 185 20.83 10.63 34.29
N SER A 186 19.61 11.15 34.47
CA SER A 186 18.93 11.23 35.78
C SER A 186 18.35 9.89 36.27
N LYS A 187 18.44 8.84 35.45
CA LYS A 187 17.89 7.51 35.75
C LYS A 187 19.00 6.52 36.08
N SER A 188 18.64 5.41 36.67
CA SER A 188 19.53 4.25 36.76
C SER A 188 18.76 2.95 36.78
N LEU A 189 19.45 1.86 36.50
CA LEU A 189 18.88 0.52 36.60
C LEU A 189 19.89 -0.46 37.19
N GLN A 190 19.38 -1.52 37.80
CA GLN A 190 20.17 -2.69 38.15
C GLN A 190 19.34 -3.96 37.92
N LYS A 191 19.97 -4.99 37.36
CA LYS A 191 19.33 -6.27 37.02
C LYS A 191 19.71 -7.32 38.08
N PHE A 192 18.77 -8.19 38.41
CA PHE A 192 18.94 -9.20 39.46
C PHE A 192 18.58 -10.61 38.97
N SER A 193 19.11 -11.63 39.65
CA SER A 193 19.01 -13.04 39.25
C SER A 193 17.59 -13.61 39.24
N SER A 194 16.65 -12.99 39.97
CA SER A 194 15.21 -13.30 39.86
C SER A 194 14.58 -12.92 38.52
N GLY A 195 15.31 -12.21 37.64
CA GLY A 195 14.77 -11.58 36.44
C GLY A 195 14.10 -10.24 36.71
N LYS A 196 14.11 -9.75 37.95
CA LYS A 196 13.68 -8.39 38.26
C LYS A 196 14.74 -7.36 37.87
N VAL A 197 14.27 -6.20 37.45
CA VAL A 197 15.07 -5.02 37.13
C VAL A 197 14.52 -3.88 37.96
N LEU A 198 15.36 -3.36 38.84
CA LEU A 198 15.02 -2.18 39.64
C LEU A 198 15.46 -0.94 38.87
N VAL A 199 14.52 -0.05 38.61
CA VAL A 199 14.76 1.17 37.83
C VAL A 199 14.43 2.38 38.68
N TRP A 200 15.35 3.33 38.75
CA TRP A 200 15.09 4.67 39.24
C TRP A 200 14.77 5.60 38.07
N THR A 201 13.58 6.21 38.07
CA THR A 201 13.13 7.10 36.98
C THR A 201 13.59 8.54 37.14
N GLY A 202 14.23 8.89 38.27
CA GLY A 202 14.45 10.26 38.71
C GLY A 202 13.46 10.71 39.78
N THR A 203 12.28 10.09 39.83
CA THR A 203 11.20 10.46 40.77
C THR A 203 10.63 9.28 41.54
N GLN A 204 10.65 8.09 40.96
CA GLN A 204 10.10 6.88 41.57
C GLN A 204 10.91 5.64 41.20
N PHE A 205 10.69 4.57 41.95
CA PHE A 205 11.24 3.26 41.68
C PHE A 205 10.22 2.40 40.95
N LEU A 206 10.66 1.77 39.88
CA LEU A 206 9.87 0.80 39.13
C LEU A 206 10.54 -0.57 39.20
N ASN A 207 9.72 -1.59 39.42
CA ASN A 207 10.13 -2.99 39.38
C ASN A 207 9.59 -3.61 38.09
N LEU A 208 10.49 -3.92 37.16
CA LEU A 208 10.14 -4.64 35.94
C LEU A 208 10.60 -6.09 36.07
N SER A 209 9.75 -7.05 35.72
CA SER A 209 10.16 -8.46 35.63
C SER A 209 10.38 -8.85 34.17
N THR A 210 11.60 -9.25 33.80
CA THR A 210 11.92 -9.76 32.45
C THR A 210 11.27 -11.12 32.16
N ARG A 211 10.56 -11.69 33.12
CA ARG A 211 9.81 -12.95 33.00
C ARG A 211 8.32 -12.74 32.70
N THR A 212 7.79 -11.50 32.78
CA THR A 212 6.40 -11.22 32.40
C THR A 212 6.29 -10.93 30.91
N GLY A 213 5.06 -10.92 30.36
CA GLY A 213 4.84 -10.67 28.93
C GLY A 213 5.51 -9.38 28.44
N ILE A 214 5.30 -8.27 29.14
CA ILE A 214 5.88 -6.97 28.78
C ILE A 214 7.40 -6.94 29.00
N GLY A 215 7.89 -7.36 30.17
CA GLY A 215 9.33 -7.28 30.46
C GLY A 215 10.17 -8.24 29.63
N SER A 216 9.66 -9.44 29.31
CA SER A 216 10.32 -10.36 28.39
C SER A 216 10.41 -9.79 26.98
N ARG A 217 9.35 -9.13 26.50
CA ARG A 217 9.40 -8.42 25.21
C ARG A 217 10.38 -7.25 25.25
N TRP A 218 10.42 -6.47 26.32
CA TRP A 218 11.39 -5.38 26.47
C TRP A 218 12.82 -5.89 26.35
N ALA A 219 13.16 -6.96 27.10
CA ALA A 219 14.47 -7.59 27.02
C ALA A 219 14.78 -8.11 25.60
N ALA A 220 13.84 -8.83 24.98
CA ALA A 220 14.00 -9.38 23.64
C ALA A 220 14.11 -8.31 22.54
N SER A 221 13.56 -7.12 22.75
CA SER A 221 13.67 -5.99 21.83
C SER A 221 14.96 -5.18 21.98
N GLY A 222 15.93 -5.61 22.81
CA GLY A 222 17.18 -4.89 23.06
C GLY A 222 17.16 -3.98 24.31
N ALA A 223 16.13 -4.11 25.15
CA ALA A 223 16.02 -3.47 26.45
C ALA A 223 16.26 -1.94 26.42
N GLU A 224 17.09 -1.43 27.32
CA GLU A 224 17.43 -0.01 27.47
C GLU A 224 18.02 0.62 26.20
N THR A 225 18.61 -0.16 25.30
CA THR A 225 19.22 0.37 24.08
C THR A 225 18.18 0.78 23.03
N VAL A 226 17.06 0.05 22.94
CA VAL A 226 16.03 0.28 21.91
C VAL A 226 14.86 1.09 22.45
N LEU A 227 14.24 0.67 23.55
CA LEU A 227 13.07 1.34 24.10
C LEU A 227 13.42 2.31 25.23
N GLY A 228 14.62 2.21 25.80
CA GLY A 228 15.00 2.94 27.01
C GLY A 228 14.37 2.34 28.26
N LEU A 229 14.38 3.11 29.34
CA LEU A 229 13.88 2.68 30.64
C LEU A 229 12.38 2.91 30.76
N PRO A 230 11.69 2.11 31.60
CA PRO A 230 10.28 2.32 31.86
C PRO A 230 10.05 3.70 32.50
N LEU A 231 8.98 4.37 32.08
CA LEU A 231 8.56 5.68 32.59
C LEU A 231 7.51 5.57 33.69
N ALA A 232 6.74 4.48 33.67
CA ALA A 232 5.66 4.22 34.62
C ALA A 232 5.53 2.71 34.87
N ALA A 233 4.81 2.36 35.93
CA ALA A 233 4.39 0.99 36.18
C ALA A 233 3.50 0.47 35.03
N GLU A 234 3.44 -0.85 34.91
CA GLU A 234 2.53 -1.51 33.98
C GLU A 234 1.07 -1.20 34.36
N ILE A 235 0.27 -0.80 33.36
CA ILE A 235 -1.16 -0.50 33.51
C ILE A 235 -1.94 -1.61 32.82
N CYS A 236 -2.73 -2.35 33.61
CA CYS A 236 -3.61 -3.41 33.13
C CYS A 236 -5.09 -2.98 33.16
N GLY A 237 -5.96 -3.80 32.56
CA GLY A 237 -7.40 -3.50 32.43
C GLY A 237 -7.75 -2.77 31.12
N LEU A 238 -6.85 -2.78 30.15
CA LEU A 238 -7.12 -2.27 28.81
C LEU A 238 -8.13 -3.19 28.10
N LYS A 239 -8.77 -2.66 27.04
CA LYS A 239 -9.74 -3.39 26.20
C LYS A 239 -9.26 -4.81 25.88
N GLY A 240 -10.12 -5.81 26.12
CA GLY A 240 -9.79 -7.21 25.88
C GLY A 240 -8.80 -7.81 26.90
N GLY A 241 -8.72 -7.23 28.11
CA GLY A 241 -7.84 -7.71 29.19
C GLY A 241 -6.36 -7.39 28.97
N GLY A 242 -6.06 -6.34 28.20
CA GLY A 242 -4.68 -5.98 27.88
C GLY A 242 -3.98 -5.19 28.98
N CYS A 243 -2.66 -5.12 28.85
CA CYS A 243 -1.79 -4.29 29.68
C CYS A 243 -0.85 -3.47 28.78
N SER A 244 -0.35 -2.35 29.30
CA SER A 244 0.67 -1.57 28.61
C SER A 244 1.67 -0.97 29.58
N GLN A 245 2.87 -0.71 29.07
CA GLN A 245 3.89 0.02 29.80
C GLN A 245 4.60 0.99 28.87
N ALA A 246 4.80 2.22 29.35
CA ALA A 246 5.52 3.26 28.65
C ALA A 246 7.02 3.21 28.96
N PHE A 247 7.83 3.45 27.94
CA PHE A 247 9.29 3.53 27.98
C PHE A 247 9.74 4.84 27.32
N ASP A 248 10.99 5.25 27.54
CA ASP A 248 11.54 6.51 26.99
C ASP A 248 11.27 6.71 25.49
N ARG A 249 11.41 5.64 24.70
CA ARG A 249 11.34 5.71 23.22
C ARG A 249 10.17 4.92 22.63
N GLY A 250 9.20 4.51 23.45
CA GLY A 250 8.08 3.72 22.96
C GLY A 250 7.17 3.19 24.06
N ALA A 251 6.34 2.22 23.70
CA ALA A 251 5.52 1.50 24.65
C ALA A 251 5.43 0.03 24.25
N ILE A 252 5.19 -0.84 25.22
CA ILE A 252 4.87 -2.24 24.95
C ILE A 252 3.42 -2.46 25.37
N PHE A 253 2.65 -3.07 24.47
CA PHE A 253 1.28 -3.47 24.72
C PHE A 253 1.20 -4.98 24.69
N TRP A 254 0.51 -5.55 25.67
CA TRP A 254 0.21 -6.97 25.75
C TRP A 254 -1.30 -7.18 25.75
N SER A 255 -1.75 -8.24 25.09
CA SER A 255 -3.10 -8.78 25.26
C SER A 255 -3.04 -10.31 25.20
N PRO A 256 -4.04 -11.01 25.76
CA PRO A 256 -4.12 -12.47 25.66
C PRO A 256 -4.04 -12.99 24.23
N LEU A 257 -4.59 -12.23 23.26
CA LEU A 257 -4.67 -12.64 21.86
C LEU A 257 -3.39 -12.35 21.05
N THR A 258 -2.65 -11.29 21.38
CA THR A 258 -1.52 -10.82 20.56
C THR A 258 -0.15 -11.02 21.19
N GLY A 259 -0.11 -11.36 22.48
CA GLY A 259 1.09 -11.26 23.28
C GLY A 259 1.62 -9.82 23.36
N ALA A 260 2.84 -9.67 23.90
CA ALA A 260 3.48 -8.38 24.06
C ALA A 260 4.15 -7.95 22.76
N GLN A 261 3.93 -6.70 22.34
CA GLN A 261 4.56 -6.09 21.17
C GLN A 261 4.97 -4.65 21.47
N ALA A 262 6.16 -4.29 21.03
CA ALA A 262 6.67 -2.92 21.12
C ALA A 262 6.12 -2.06 19.99
N VAL A 263 5.74 -0.82 20.29
CA VAL A 263 5.35 0.22 19.34
C VAL A 263 6.16 1.48 19.64
N ARG A 264 6.75 2.11 18.62
CA ARG A 264 7.60 3.30 18.82
C ARG A 264 7.51 4.30 17.66
N GLY A 265 8.18 5.44 17.83
CA GLY A 265 8.34 6.47 16.81
C GLY A 265 7.04 6.92 16.12
N GLY A 266 7.14 7.21 14.82
CA GLY A 266 6.02 7.68 14.01
C GLY A 266 4.87 6.67 13.90
N ILE A 267 5.16 5.37 13.93
CA ILE A 267 4.15 4.31 13.90
C ILE A 267 3.28 4.37 15.17
N ALA A 268 3.90 4.42 16.35
CA ALA A 268 3.18 4.57 17.60
C ALA A 268 2.41 5.89 17.66
N GLY A 269 2.98 6.99 17.15
CA GLY A 269 2.29 8.28 17.02
C GLY A 269 0.99 8.16 16.23
N ARG A 270 1.04 7.58 15.02
CA ARG A 270 -0.15 7.37 14.18
C ARG A 270 -1.18 6.45 14.83
N TRP A 271 -0.72 5.35 15.45
CA TRP A 271 -1.61 4.41 16.11
C TRP A 271 -2.35 5.07 17.28
N ARG A 272 -1.66 5.83 18.13
CA ARG A 272 -2.28 6.59 19.23
C ARG A 272 -3.24 7.66 18.74
N ALA A 273 -2.87 8.41 17.70
CA ALA A 273 -3.74 9.42 17.08
C ALA A 273 -5.03 8.82 16.48
N THR A 274 -5.09 7.49 16.29
CA THR A 274 -6.27 6.77 15.83
C THR A 274 -6.88 5.91 16.91
N ALA A 275 -6.80 6.35 18.17
CA ALA A 275 -7.33 5.73 19.39
C ALA A 275 -6.69 4.37 19.78
N ALA A 276 -5.48 4.10 19.31
CA ALA A 276 -4.66 2.94 19.69
C ALA A 276 -5.45 1.61 19.65
N GLN A 277 -5.40 0.82 20.74
CA GLN A 277 -6.10 -0.46 20.87
C GLN A 277 -7.63 -0.33 20.83
N ASN A 278 -8.16 0.84 21.16
CA ASN A 278 -9.59 1.13 21.09
C ASN A 278 -10.03 1.51 19.67
N GLY A 279 -9.08 1.91 18.82
CA GLY A 279 -9.27 2.41 17.47
C GLY A 279 -9.53 1.35 16.41
N VAL A 280 -9.37 1.75 15.15
CA VAL A 280 -9.66 0.91 13.96
C VAL A 280 -8.68 -0.23 13.73
N LEU A 281 -7.48 -0.17 14.32
CA LEU A 281 -6.44 -1.18 14.13
C LEU A 281 -6.41 -2.26 15.22
N GLY A 282 -6.83 -1.93 16.45
CA GLY A 282 -6.67 -2.82 17.59
C GLY A 282 -5.20 -2.93 18.04
N TYR A 283 -4.86 -4.02 18.73
CA TYR A 283 -3.51 -4.26 19.25
C TYR A 283 -2.49 -4.56 18.12
N PRO A 284 -1.20 -4.21 18.32
CA PRO A 284 -0.11 -4.72 17.50
C PRO A 284 -0.05 -6.25 17.56
N THR A 285 0.25 -6.91 16.45
CA THR A 285 0.38 -8.38 16.36
C THR A 285 1.80 -8.84 16.04
N ALA A 286 2.69 -7.91 15.69
CA ALA A 286 4.11 -8.14 15.47
C ALA A 286 4.91 -6.88 15.83
N GLY A 287 6.22 -7.04 16.06
CA GLY A 287 7.14 -5.91 16.17
C GLY A 287 7.27 -5.13 14.86
N GLU A 288 7.87 -3.94 14.94
CA GLU A 288 8.18 -3.15 13.75
C GLU A 288 9.22 -3.84 12.86
N LEU A 289 8.93 -3.92 11.56
CA LEU A 289 9.84 -4.38 10.53
C LEU A 289 10.43 -3.17 9.81
N CYS A 290 11.67 -2.81 10.16
CA CYS A 290 12.43 -1.71 9.57
C CYS A 290 13.46 -2.19 8.54
N GLY A 291 14.12 -1.27 7.85
CA GLY A 291 15.05 -1.58 6.74
C GLY A 291 14.32 -1.84 5.42
N GLN A 292 13.11 -1.31 5.28
CA GLN A 292 12.34 -1.39 4.03
C GLN A 292 12.84 -0.34 3.01
N ALA A 293 12.30 -0.39 1.78
CA ALA A 293 12.64 0.55 0.72
C ALA A 293 12.55 2.01 1.21
N ALA A 294 13.45 2.87 0.72
CA ALA A 294 13.55 4.27 1.14
C ALA A 294 13.69 4.48 2.67
N GLY A 295 14.30 3.51 3.38
CA GLY A 295 14.55 3.58 4.82
C GLY A 295 13.29 3.44 5.69
N GLY A 296 12.19 2.90 5.14
CA GLY A 296 10.94 2.82 5.87
C GLY A 296 10.83 1.64 6.83
N CYS A 297 9.74 1.67 7.59
CA CYS A 297 9.33 0.63 8.52
C CYS A 297 7.85 0.30 8.32
N SER A 298 7.42 -0.87 8.76
CA SER A 298 6.00 -1.21 8.86
C SER A 298 5.70 -2.03 10.10
N GLN A 299 4.47 -1.97 10.58
CA GLN A 299 4.02 -2.80 11.70
C GLN A 299 2.62 -3.33 11.47
N LYS A 300 2.42 -4.61 11.82
CA LYS A 300 1.13 -5.29 11.71
C LYS A 300 0.33 -5.15 13.01
N PHE A 301 -0.95 -4.87 12.84
CA PHE A 301 -1.96 -4.79 13.89
C PHE A 301 -3.06 -5.80 13.59
N GLN A 302 -3.99 -6.00 14.53
CA GLN A 302 -5.09 -6.97 14.37
C GLN A 302 -5.90 -6.75 13.09
N ARG A 303 -6.13 -5.49 12.70
CA ARG A 303 -7.01 -5.15 11.57
C ARG A 303 -6.35 -4.29 10.49
N GLY A 304 -5.03 -4.36 10.36
CA GLY A 304 -4.31 -3.64 9.30
C GLY A 304 -2.83 -3.49 9.56
N LEU A 305 -2.19 -2.63 8.79
CA LEU A 305 -0.78 -2.28 8.93
C LEU A 305 -0.62 -0.76 9.01
N ILE A 306 0.44 -0.33 9.69
CA ILE A 306 0.95 1.04 9.56
C ILE A 306 2.28 0.95 8.80
N TYR A 307 2.42 1.75 7.75
CA TYR A 307 3.67 1.95 7.02
C TYR A 307 4.21 3.33 7.36
N TRP A 308 5.52 3.44 7.53
CA TRP A 308 6.24 4.69 7.76
C TRP A 308 7.46 4.78 6.85
N SER A 309 7.75 5.98 6.35
CA SER A 309 9.04 6.33 5.77
C SER A 309 9.39 7.78 6.11
N PRO A 310 10.67 8.18 6.02
CA PRO A 310 11.07 9.57 6.26
C PRO A 310 10.30 10.58 5.39
N ALA A 311 10.06 10.24 4.12
CA ALA A 311 9.40 11.12 3.16
C ALA A 311 7.86 11.13 3.29
N ALA A 312 7.24 9.98 3.58
CA ALA A 312 5.78 9.88 3.60
C ALA A 312 5.15 10.08 4.99
N GLY A 313 5.91 9.85 6.07
CA GLY A 313 5.34 9.73 7.41
C GLY A 313 4.58 8.40 7.61
N ALA A 314 3.85 8.27 8.73
CA ALA A 314 3.16 7.04 9.10
C ALA A 314 1.68 7.04 8.67
N TRP A 315 1.22 5.99 8.00
CA TRP A 315 -0.18 5.86 7.52
C TRP A 315 -0.71 4.44 7.61
N ILE A 316 -2.02 4.35 7.86
CA ILE A 316 -2.76 3.09 8.05
C ILE A 316 -3.24 2.55 6.70
N THR A 317 -3.07 1.25 6.47
CA THR A 317 -3.61 0.54 5.31
C THR A 317 -4.27 -0.76 5.79
N ARG A 318 -5.53 -1.03 5.42
CA ARG A 318 -6.33 -2.12 6.00
C ARG A 318 -7.40 -2.68 5.05
N ALA A 319 -8.15 -3.69 5.50
CA ALA A 319 -9.32 -4.23 4.79
C ALA A 319 -9.05 -4.51 3.29
N GLY A 320 -10.05 -4.28 2.42
CA GLY A 320 -9.95 -4.58 0.98
C GLY A 320 -8.83 -3.80 0.26
N ILE A 321 -8.63 -2.53 0.61
CA ILE A 321 -7.55 -1.69 0.05
C ILE A 321 -6.19 -2.24 0.44
N GLY A 322 -6.00 -2.57 1.71
CA GLY A 322 -4.75 -3.13 2.22
C GLY A 322 -4.44 -4.51 1.68
N SER A 323 -5.45 -5.36 1.49
CA SER A 323 -5.28 -6.64 0.80
C SER A 323 -4.83 -6.44 -0.65
N ARG A 324 -5.41 -5.48 -1.39
CA ARG A 324 -4.97 -5.16 -2.76
C ARG A 324 -3.56 -4.58 -2.79
N TYR A 325 -3.24 -3.69 -1.87
CA TYR A 325 -1.90 -3.10 -1.76
C TYR A 325 -0.84 -4.15 -1.45
N ALA A 326 -1.11 -5.05 -0.51
CA ALA A 326 -0.23 -6.19 -0.21
C ALA A 326 -0.04 -7.10 -1.42
N ALA A 327 -1.13 -7.45 -2.13
CA ALA A 327 -1.07 -8.29 -3.34
C ALA A 327 -0.28 -7.64 -4.49
N ALA A 328 -0.17 -6.31 -4.53
CA ALA A 328 0.64 -5.60 -5.50
C ALA A 328 2.14 -5.52 -5.13
N GLY A 329 2.53 -6.00 -3.94
CA GLY A 329 3.90 -5.88 -3.42
C GLY A 329 4.12 -4.73 -2.43
N ALA A 330 3.04 -4.14 -1.91
CA ALA A 330 3.05 -3.07 -0.91
C ALA A 330 3.97 -1.90 -1.31
N ASN A 331 4.78 -1.41 -0.36
CA ASN A 331 5.66 -0.26 -0.54
C ASN A 331 6.83 -0.50 -1.51
N ARG A 332 7.00 -1.75 -1.98
CA ARG A 332 7.97 -2.10 -3.04
C ARG A 332 7.34 -2.07 -4.44
N SER A 333 6.03 -1.93 -4.52
CA SER A 333 5.30 -1.81 -5.79
C SER A 333 5.45 -0.41 -6.39
N SER A 334 4.98 -0.22 -7.62
CA SER A 334 4.91 1.09 -8.26
C SER A 334 4.02 2.10 -7.53
N LEU A 335 3.23 1.68 -6.53
CA LEU A 335 2.47 2.60 -5.69
C LEU A 335 3.33 3.31 -4.64
N GLY A 336 4.46 2.72 -4.22
CA GLY A 336 5.25 3.25 -3.11
C GLY A 336 4.46 3.32 -1.80
N TYR A 337 4.89 4.18 -0.88
CA TYR A 337 4.27 4.33 0.44
C TYR A 337 2.89 5.01 0.38
N PRO A 338 1.97 4.68 1.31
CA PRO A 338 0.74 5.44 1.51
C PRO A 338 1.05 6.90 1.88
N LEU A 339 0.18 7.81 1.44
CA LEU A 339 0.26 9.26 1.70
C LEU A 339 -0.89 9.79 2.57
N ALA A 340 -1.87 8.93 2.85
CA ALA A 340 -3.02 9.23 3.69
C ALA A 340 -3.58 7.93 4.27
N ASN A 341 -4.38 8.02 5.33
CA ASN A 341 -5.26 6.92 5.73
C ASN A 341 -6.35 6.71 4.66
N GLU A 342 -7.06 5.58 4.74
CA GLU A 342 -8.25 5.35 3.93
C GLU A 342 -9.31 6.43 4.18
N ALA A 343 -9.78 7.07 3.12
CA ALA A 343 -10.91 7.99 3.11
C ALA A 343 -12.16 7.23 2.67
N CYS A 344 -12.96 6.79 3.64
CA CYS A 344 -14.27 6.18 3.42
C CYS A 344 -15.39 7.23 3.43
N GLY A 345 -16.57 6.86 2.93
CA GLY A 345 -17.67 7.82 2.69
C GLY A 345 -17.67 8.37 1.26
N GLN A 346 -16.96 7.69 0.34
CA GLN A 346 -17.07 7.96 -1.09
C GLN A 346 -18.44 7.48 -1.60
N PRO A 347 -18.87 7.89 -2.81
CA PRO A 347 -20.11 7.40 -3.43
C PRO A 347 -20.22 5.87 -3.38
N ASP A 348 -21.44 5.35 -3.32
CA ASP A 348 -21.73 3.91 -3.18
C ASP A 348 -21.05 3.25 -1.97
N SER A 349 -20.92 3.99 -0.87
CA SER A 349 -20.26 3.57 0.38
C SER A 349 -18.81 3.10 0.19
N GLY A 350 -18.13 3.63 -0.84
CA GLY A 350 -16.77 3.24 -1.12
C GLY A 350 -15.73 3.95 -0.24
N CYS A 351 -14.49 3.53 -0.45
CA CYS A 351 -13.30 4.09 0.17
C CYS A 351 -12.22 4.29 -0.88
N LEU A 352 -11.31 5.22 -0.63
CA LEU A 352 -10.08 5.35 -1.39
C LEU A 352 -8.87 5.53 -0.48
N GLN A 353 -7.70 5.16 -0.96
CA GLN A 353 -6.44 5.52 -0.31
C GLN A 353 -5.45 6.02 -1.35
N ARG A 354 -4.71 7.08 -0.98
CA ARG A 354 -3.66 7.68 -1.81
C ARG A 354 -2.30 7.12 -1.44
N PHE A 355 -1.50 6.84 -2.47
CA PHE A 355 -0.12 6.37 -2.40
C PHE A 355 0.75 7.25 -3.30
N GLN A 356 2.07 7.17 -3.14
CA GLN A 356 3.02 7.97 -3.93
C GLN A 356 2.82 7.84 -5.45
N GLY A 357 2.56 6.62 -5.92
CA GLY A 357 2.44 6.32 -7.35
C GLY A 357 1.00 6.13 -7.86
N GLY A 358 -0.03 6.43 -7.06
CA GLY A 358 -1.41 6.29 -7.49
C GLY A 358 -2.41 6.15 -6.35
N THR A 359 -3.60 5.65 -6.67
CA THR A 359 -4.70 5.46 -5.72
C THR A 359 -5.21 4.02 -5.77
N ILE A 360 -5.75 3.56 -4.65
CA ILE A 360 -6.58 2.34 -4.61
C ILE A 360 -7.98 2.76 -4.24
N HIS A 361 -8.95 2.39 -5.08
CA HIS A 361 -10.37 2.64 -4.86
C HIS A 361 -11.06 1.32 -4.55
N TRP A 362 -12.00 1.33 -3.60
CA TRP A 362 -12.79 0.17 -3.20
C TRP A 362 -14.27 0.55 -3.11
N SER A 363 -15.14 -0.31 -3.59
CA SER A 363 -16.58 -0.27 -3.28
C SER A 363 -17.11 -1.68 -3.01
N PRO A 364 -18.27 -1.84 -2.34
CA PRO A 364 -18.88 -3.14 -2.12
C PRO A 364 -19.14 -3.93 -3.41
N THR A 365 -19.44 -3.23 -4.51
CA THR A 365 -19.79 -3.86 -5.80
C THR A 365 -18.59 -4.14 -6.70
N THR A 366 -17.47 -3.43 -6.52
CA THR A 366 -16.31 -3.57 -7.40
C THR A 366 -15.10 -4.22 -6.75
N SER A 367 -15.01 -4.28 -5.42
CA SER A 367 -13.77 -4.60 -4.70
C SER A 367 -12.68 -3.54 -4.91
N ALA A 368 -11.45 -3.81 -4.44
CA ALA A 368 -10.35 -2.83 -4.47
C ALA A 368 -9.53 -2.93 -5.77
N TRP A 369 -9.26 -1.79 -6.43
CA TRP A 369 -8.47 -1.72 -7.65
C TRP A 369 -7.55 -0.50 -7.69
N ILE A 370 -6.39 -0.69 -8.32
CA ILE A 370 -5.34 0.32 -8.43
C ILE A 370 -5.61 1.21 -9.65
N VAL A 371 -5.49 2.53 -9.48
CA VAL A 371 -5.58 3.51 -10.56
C VAL A 371 -4.35 4.41 -10.48
N ARG A 372 -3.59 4.57 -11.58
CA ARG A 372 -2.29 5.25 -11.58
C ARG A 372 -1.93 5.89 -12.92
N GLY A 373 -0.84 6.68 -12.91
CA GLY A 373 -0.25 7.28 -14.12
C GLY A 373 -1.25 8.14 -14.92
N GLY A 374 -1.07 8.18 -16.24
CA GLY A 374 -1.94 8.97 -17.12
C GLY A 374 -3.42 8.56 -17.06
N ILE A 375 -3.70 7.25 -16.91
CA ILE A 375 -5.06 6.75 -16.70
C ILE A 375 -5.66 7.36 -15.42
N GLY A 376 -4.90 7.37 -14.33
CA GLY A 376 -5.33 7.95 -13.07
C GLY A 376 -5.54 9.46 -13.13
N SER A 377 -4.67 10.19 -13.82
CA SER A 377 -4.87 11.63 -14.06
C SER A 377 -6.18 11.90 -14.81
N ARG A 378 -6.45 11.13 -15.88
CA ARG A 378 -7.71 11.24 -16.64
C ARG A 378 -8.93 10.84 -15.81
N PHE A 379 -8.82 9.81 -14.99
CA PHE A 379 -9.88 9.36 -14.10
C PHE A 379 -10.24 10.44 -13.07
N ALA A 380 -9.23 11.02 -12.42
CA ALA A 380 -9.41 12.12 -11.47
C ALA A 380 -10.05 13.35 -12.14
N ALA A 381 -9.55 13.74 -13.33
CA ALA A 381 -10.13 14.83 -14.12
C ALA A 381 -11.58 14.56 -14.57
N SER A 382 -11.99 13.29 -14.63
CA SER A 382 -13.37 12.88 -14.97
C SER A 382 -14.29 12.78 -13.73
N GLY A 383 -13.87 13.29 -12.57
CA GLY A 383 -14.62 13.26 -11.31
C GLY A 383 -14.34 12.03 -10.42
N GLY A 384 -13.34 11.22 -10.77
CA GLY A 384 -13.00 10.01 -10.02
C GLY A 384 -14.16 9.03 -9.90
N ALA A 385 -14.26 8.34 -8.76
CA ALA A 385 -15.28 7.31 -8.55
C ALA A 385 -16.72 7.86 -8.49
N GLY A 386 -16.90 9.14 -8.16
CA GLY A 386 -18.19 9.83 -8.25
C GLY A 386 -18.50 10.38 -9.65
N GLY A 387 -17.54 10.34 -10.57
CA GLY A 387 -17.67 10.83 -11.92
C GLY A 387 -18.42 9.89 -12.85
N THR A 388 -18.44 10.20 -14.15
CA THR A 388 -19.22 9.46 -15.17
C THR A 388 -18.78 8.02 -15.39
N LEU A 389 -17.57 7.64 -14.98
CA LEU A 389 -17.03 6.29 -15.13
C LEU A 389 -17.39 5.37 -13.96
N GLY A 390 -17.63 5.91 -12.76
CA GLY A 390 -17.76 5.13 -11.53
C GLY A 390 -16.44 4.52 -11.05
N TYR A 391 -16.53 3.51 -10.20
CA TYR A 391 -15.37 2.79 -9.67
C TYR A 391 -14.63 1.98 -10.75
N PRO A 392 -13.30 1.82 -10.61
CA PRO A 392 -12.55 0.83 -11.39
C PRO A 392 -13.07 -0.59 -11.11
N THR A 393 -13.03 -1.46 -12.12
CA THR A 393 -13.51 -2.86 -12.02
C THR A 393 -12.40 -3.89 -12.26
N ALA A 394 -11.22 -3.43 -12.64
CA ALA A 394 -10.02 -4.24 -12.80
C ALA A 394 -8.77 -3.34 -12.67
N ASN A 395 -7.60 -3.94 -12.43
CA ASN A 395 -6.33 -3.25 -12.68
C ASN A 395 -6.17 -2.98 -14.19
N GLU A 396 -5.33 -2.00 -14.53
CA GLU A 396 -4.99 -1.75 -15.92
C GLU A 396 -4.33 -2.98 -16.58
N LYS A 397 -4.63 -3.18 -17.86
CA LYS A 397 -3.99 -4.14 -18.74
C LYS A 397 -3.08 -3.38 -19.70
N CYS A 398 -1.82 -3.77 -19.77
CA CYS A 398 -0.84 -3.12 -20.63
C CYS A 398 -0.30 -4.09 -21.70
N SER A 399 0.01 -3.53 -22.86
CA SER A 399 0.81 -4.12 -23.93
C SER A 399 1.82 -3.06 -24.38
N PRO A 400 2.85 -3.39 -25.18
CA PRO A 400 3.85 -2.39 -25.59
C PRO A 400 3.22 -1.11 -26.14
N GLY A 401 3.51 0.03 -25.50
CA GLY A 401 3.02 1.36 -25.89
C GLY A 401 1.54 1.65 -25.61
N GLN A 402 0.78 0.78 -24.94
CA GLN A 402 -0.62 1.06 -24.64
C GLN A 402 -1.11 0.36 -23.37
N CYS A 403 -1.93 1.05 -22.59
CA CYS A 403 -2.62 0.49 -21.43
C CYS A 403 -4.10 0.83 -21.49
N ILE A 404 -4.93 -0.02 -20.88
CA ILE A 404 -6.37 0.22 -20.73
C ILE A 404 -6.85 -0.25 -19.37
N GLN A 405 -7.77 0.50 -18.77
CA GLN A 405 -8.42 0.14 -17.53
C GLN A 405 -9.94 0.19 -17.68
N SER A 406 -10.61 -0.78 -17.06
CA SER A 406 -12.07 -0.89 -17.01
C SER A 406 -12.62 -0.23 -15.76
N PHE A 407 -13.74 0.45 -15.93
CA PHE A 407 -14.54 1.10 -14.90
C PHE A 407 -16.00 0.62 -15.04
N GLN A 408 -16.84 0.88 -14.03
CA GLN A 408 -18.24 0.44 -14.03
C GLN A 408 -19.00 0.86 -15.30
N ARG A 409 -18.74 2.07 -15.79
CA ARG A 409 -19.48 2.69 -16.91
C ARG A 409 -18.60 3.09 -18.09
N GLY A 410 -17.40 2.51 -18.20
CA GLY A 410 -16.56 2.74 -19.36
C GLY A 410 -15.13 2.27 -19.20
N PHE A 411 -14.26 2.85 -20.03
CA PHE A 411 -12.84 2.52 -20.08
C PHE A 411 -12.02 3.79 -20.20
N ILE A 412 -10.78 3.75 -19.73
CA ILE A 412 -9.76 4.74 -20.07
C ILE A 412 -8.58 4.00 -20.68
N SER A 413 -8.14 4.44 -21.86
CA SER A 413 -6.87 4.02 -22.44
C SER A 413 -5.80 5.09 -22.25
N TRP A 414 -4.55 4.66 -22.24
CA TRP A 414 -3.37 5.49 -22.34
C TRP A 414 -2.46 4.98 -23.46
N MET A 415 -1.95 5.91 -24.26
CA MET A 415 -0.93 5.74 -25.30
C MET A 415 0.02 6.94 -25.22
N PRO A 416 1.22 6.91 -25.85
CA PRO A 416 2.12 8.07 -25.89
C PRO A 416 1.46 9.36 -26.38
N ALA A 417 0.50 9.25 -27.32
CA ALA A 417 -0.25 10.39 -27.84
C ALA A 417 -1.26 10.98 -26.84
N GLY A 418 -1.58 10.28 -25.74
CA GLY A 418 -2.47 10.77 -24.69
C GLY A 418 -3.44 9.72 -24.15
N THR A 419 -4.42 10.19 -23.38
CA THR A 419 -5.48 9.35 -22.80
C THR A 419 -6.82 9.57 -23.49
N ARG A 420 -7.62 8.51 -23.59
CA ARG A 420 -8.98 8.59 -24.12
C ARG A 420 -9.95 7.84 -23.21
N THR A 421 -11.10 8.47 -22.94
CA THR A 421 -12.22 7.86 -22.23
C THR A 421 -13.20 7.28 -23.24
N TYR A 422 -13.73 6.09 -22.95
CA TYR A 422 -14.72 5.39 -23.77
C TYR A 422 -15.94 5.06 -22.91
N GLY A 423 -17.13 5.34 -23.44
CA GLY A 423 -18.38 4.87 -22.85
C GLY A 423 -18.63 3.38 -23.12
N MET A 424 -19.59 2.82 -22.40
CA MET A 424 -20.06 1.45 -22.64
C MET A 424 -20.85 1.34 -23.94
N THR A 425 -20.59 0.28 -24.70
CA THR A 425 -21.30 -0.10 -25.92
C THR A 425 -21.32 -1.61 -26.05
N GLU A 426 -21.89 -2.11 -27.14
CA GLU A 426 -21.88 -3.52 -27.52
C GLU A 426 -20.47 -4.11 -27.64
N CYS A 427 -19.42 -3.28 -27.84
CA CYS A 427 -18.02 -3.73 -27.79
C CYS A 427 -17.67 -4.42 -26.47
N GLN A 428 -18.29 -4.04 -25.34
CA GLN A 428 -18.04 -4.69 -24.04
C GLN A 428 -18.42 -6.17 -24.05
N LYS A 429 -19.40 -6.58 -24.88
CA LYS A 429 -19.85 -7.96 -24.97
C LYS A 429 -18.80 -8.86 -25.63
N LEU A 430 -17.87 -8.27 -26.39
CA LEU A 430 -16.69 -8.97 -26.92
C LEU A 430 -15.68 -9.28 -25.80
N ASN A 431 -15.67 -8.52 -24.70
CA ASN A 431 -14.69 -8.66 -23.63
C ASN A 431 -15.09 -9.66 -22.54
N ASN A 432 -16.40 -9.88 -22.35
CA ASN A 432 -16.94 -10.67 -21.24
C ASN A 432 -17.61 -11.98 -21.69
N GLY A 433 -17.36 -12.42 -22.93
CA GLY A 433 -17.90 -13.68 -23.47
C GLY A 433 -19.40 -13.67 -23.73
N ARG A 434 -20.05 -12.49 -23.77
CA ARG A 434 -21.48 -12.36 -24.08
C ARG A 434 -21.77 -12.26 -25.58
N THR A 435 -20.78 -12.49 -26.42
CA THR A 435 -20.93 -12.63 -27.87
C THR A 435 -21.03 -14.10 -28.24
N LYS A 436 -21.93 -14.45 -29.16
CA LYS A 436 -22.10 -15.83 -29.64
C LYS A 436 -21.07 -16.22 -30.70
N TYR A 437 -20.39 -15.23 -31.30
CA TYR A 437 -19.38 -15.43 -32.32
C TYR A 437 -18.00 -14.99 -31.87
N SER A 438 -16.99 -15.76 -32.25
CA SER A 438 -15.58 -15.42 -32.01
C SER A 438 -15.14 -14.23 -32.85
N THR A 439 -14.26 -13.41 -32.26
CA THR A 439 -13.53 -12.35 -32.98
C THR A 439 -12.24 -12.88 -33.63
N TYR A 440 -11.84 -14.12 -33.31
CA TYR A 440 -10.57 -14.71 -33.75
C TYR A 440 -9.34 -13.84 -33.43
N GLY A 441 -9.40 -13.05 -32.37
CA GLY A 441 -8.31 -12.17 -31.96
C GLY A 441 -8.13 -10.93 -32.82
N ALA A 442 -9.09 -10.62 -33.71
CA ALA A 442 -9.03 -9.47 -34.61
C ALA A 442 -8.72 -8.15 -33.89
N ASN A 443 -7.95 -7.29 -34.54
CA ASN A 443 -7.61 -5.97 -34.01
C ASN A 443 -8.84 -5.07 -33.99
N ARG A 444 -9.74 -5.25 -34.95
CA ARG A 444 -10.98 -4.49 -35.09
C ARG A 444 -12.16 -5.39 -35.45
N VAL A 445 -13.32 -5.01 -34.94
CA VAL A 445 -14.58 -5.73 -35.18
C VAL A 445 -15.67 -4.72 -35.45
N LEU A 446 -16.35 -4.83 -36.59
CA LEU A 446 -17.61 -4.13 -36.82
C LEU A 446 -18.76 -5.04 -36.38
N LEU A 447 -19.52 -4.60 -35.37
CA LEU A 447 -20.77 -5.23 -34.97
C LEU A 447 -21.91 -4.57 -35.74
N THR A 448 -22.62 -5.33 -36.57
CA THR A 448 -23.76 -4.85 -37.36
C THR A 448 -25.00 -5.63 -37.02
N PHE A 449 -25.99 -5.01 -36.40
CA PHE A 449 -27.18 -5.74 -35.96
C PHE A 449 -28.49 -4.99 -36.09
N THR A 450 -29.55 -5.76 -36.30
CA THR A 450 -30.94 -5.30 -36.21
C THR A 450 -31.56 -5.73 -34.89
N GLN A 451 -32.67 -5.13 -34.48
CA GLN A 451 -33.36 -5.55 -33.25
C GLN A 451 -34.03 -6.92 -33.39
N GLY A 452 -34.44 -7.28 -34.61
CA GLY A 452 -35.01 -8.59 -34.92
C GLY A 452 -34.92 -8.93 -36.41
N TYR A 453 -35.48 -10.08 -36.78
CA TYR A 453 -35.60 -10.49 -38.18
C TYR A 453 -36.59 -9.61 -38.96
N GLY A 454 -36.48 -9.59 -40.29
CA GLY A 454 -37.35 -8.79 -41.16
C GLY A 454 -37.08 -7.28 -41.14
N MET A 455 -36.06 -6.82 -40.40
CA MET A 455 -35.68 -5.42 -40.30
C MET A 455 -34.43 -5.14 -41.13
N SER A 456 -34.43 -4.05 -41.89
CA SER A 456 -33.28 -3.61 -42.70
C SER A 456 -32.45 -2.51 -42.04
N ARG A 457 -33.03 -1.69 -41.15
CA ARG A 457 -32.28 -0.66 -40.42
C ARG A 457 -31.42 -1.30 -39.32
N ALA A 458 -30.11 -1.10 -39.40
CA ALA A 458 -29.13 -1.72 -38.52
C ALA A 458 -28.34 -0.68 -37.71
N THR A 459 -27.89 -1.11 -36.54
CA THR A 459 -26.90 -0.41 -35.72
C THR A 459 -25.52 -0.97 -36.02
N ASN A 460 -24.55 -0.07 -36.21
CA ASN A 460 -23.17 -0.40 -36.53
C ASN A 460 -22.23 0.15 -35.47
N VAL A 461 -21.49 -0.72 -34.79
CA VAL A 461 -20.53 -0.34 -33.74
C VAL A 461 -19.16 -0.85 -34.13
N TYR A 462 -18.24 0.07 -34.42
CA TYR A 462 -16.88 -0.28 -34.78
C TYR A 462 -16.00 -0.30 -33.54
N CYS A 463 -15.50 -1.48 -33.21
CA CYS A 463 -14.70 -1.74 -32.02
C CYS A 463 -13.22 -1.85 -32.38
N VAL A 464 -12.36 -1.30 -31.52
CA VAL A 464 -10.90 -1.44 -31.60
C VAL A 464 -10.37 -2.15 -30.36
N ARG A 465 -9.41 -3.06 -30.54
CA ARG A 465 -8.78 -3.82 -29.47
C ARG A 465 -7.53 -3.09 -28.95
N ILE A 466 -7.58 -2.62 -27.71
CA ILE A 466 -6.48 -1.94 -27.02
C ILE A 466 -6.03 -2.83 -25.87
N ALA A 467 -4.75 -3.22 -25.85
CA ALA A 467 -4.18 -4.08 -24.79
C ALA A 467 -5.10 -5.28 -24.42
N GLY A 468 -5.67 -5.91 -25.44
CA GLY A 468 -6.56 -7.07 -25.29
C GLY A 468 -8.04 -6.78 -25.05
N THR A 469 -8.45 -5.52 -24.92
CA THR A 469 -9.82 -5.10 -24.60
C THR A 469 -10.44 -4.31 -25.75
N TYR A 470 -11.63 -4.72 -26.21
CA TYR A 470 -12.40 -4.02 -27.23
C TYR A 470 -13.14 -2.82 -26.64
N VAL A 471 -12.95 -1.65 -27.24
CA VAL A 471 -13.66 -0.40 -26.94
C VAL A 471 -14.24 0.22 -28.21
N PRO A 472 -15.28 1.07 -28.13
CA PRO A 472 -15.84 1.71 -29.30
C PRO A 472 -14.84 2.72 -29.92
N ASP A 473 -14.68 2.66 -31.24
CA ASP A 473 -14.08 3.73 -32.02
C ASP A 473 -15.17 4.72 -32.46
N TRP A 474 -16.23 4.20 -33.10
CA TRP A 474 -17.44 4.94 -33.44
C TRP A 474 -18.70 4.04 -33.46
N LYS A 475 -19.86 4.67 -33.46
CA LYS A 475 -21.19 4.05 -33.61
C LYS A 475 -22.02 4.87 -34.58
N THR A 476 -22.70 4.22 -35.52
CA THR A 476 -23.59 4.87 -36.49
C THR A 476 -24.76 3.95 -36.86
N ASP A 477 -25.78 4.48 -37.50
CA ASP A 477 -26.82 3.68 -38.13
C ASP A 477 -26.44 3.30 -39.57
N GLY A 478 -27.18 2.36 -40.15
CA GLY A 478 -26.96 1.86 -41.50
C GLY A 478 -28.07 0.95 -41.93
N TYR A 479 -27.87 0.29 -43.08
CA TYR A 479 -28.80 -0.71 -43.56
C TYR A 479 -28.11 -2.02 -43.90
N VAL A 480 -28.91 -3.07 -43.83
CA VAL A 480 -28.58 -4.42 -44.29
C VAL A 480 -29.56 -4.82 -45.40
N GLY A 481 -29.61 -6.10 -45.76
CA GLY A 481 -30.58 -6.63 -46.72
C GLY A 481 -32.00 -6.15 -46.42
N ALA A 482 -32.78 -5.82 -47.46
CA ALA A 482 -34.13 -5.28 -47.30
C ALA A 482 -35.08 -6.26 -46.57
N SER A 483 -34.83 -7.57 -46.66
CA SER A 483 -35.55 -8.61 -45.89
C SER A 483 -34.90 -8.91 -44.52
N GLY A 484 -33.85 -8.20 -44.15
CA GLY A 484 -33.10 -8.34 -42.91
C GLY A 484 -32.13 -9.51 -42.90
N PHE A 485 -31.84 -10.03 -41.71
CA PHE A 485 -30.92 -11.16 -41.53
C PHE A 485 -31.60 -12.52 -41.69
N LYS A 486 -30.87 -13.53 -42.18
CA LYS A 486 -31.25 -14.95 -42.02
C LYS A 486 -30.87 -15.47 -40.63
N ALA A 487 -31.50 -16.58 -40.23
CA ALA A 487 -31.11 -17.29 -39.02
C ALA A 487 -29.67 -17.84 -39.10
N PRO A 488 -28.97 -18.02 -37.97
CA PRO A 488 -27.65 -18.64 -37.94
C PRO A 488 -27.62 -20.00 -38.67
N GLY A 489 -26.58 -20.22 -39.47
CA GLY A 489 -26.41 -21.46 -40.24
C GLY A 489 -27.29 -21.58 -41.49
N VAL A 490 -28.22 -20.64 -41.71
CA VAL A 490 -29.03 -20.58 -42.93
C VAL A 490 -28.36 -19.63 -43.92
N ALA A 491 -28.09 -20.14 -45.12
CA ALA A 491 -27.53 -19.32 -46.20
C ALA A 491 -28.45 -18.12 -46.50
N SER A 492 -27.86 -16.94 -46.72
CA SER A 492 -28.60 -15.75 -47.17
C SER A 492 -29.37 -16.02 -48.46
N GLY A 493 -28.83 -16.92 -49.29
CA GLY A 493 -29.40 -17.27 -50.58
C GLY A 493 -29.08 -16.23 -51.65
N PRO A 494 -29.66 -16.38 -52.85
CA PRO A 494 -29.51 -15.41 -53.94
C PRO A 494 -29.92 -14.00 -53.53
N THR A 495 -29.22 -12.98 -54.04
CA THR A 495 -29.43 -11.56 -53.70
C THR A 495 -30.86 -11.06 -53.94
N ARG A 496 -31.61 -11.67 -54.87
CA ARG A 496 -33.05 -11.40 -55.08
C ARG A 496 -33.93 -11.67 -53.86
N ASN A 497 -33.46 -12.46 -52.90
CA ASN A 497 -34.16 -12.72 -51.65
C ASN A 497 -33.89 -11.63 -50.60
N LEU A 498 -32.98 -10.69 -50.88
CA LEU A 498 -32.71 -9.48 -50.10
C LEU A 498 -32.29 -9.73 -48.64
N TYR A 499 -31.70 -10.89 -48.34
CA TYR A 499 -31.26 -11.23 -46.99
C TYR A 499 -29.76 -11.00 -46.80
N SER A 500 -29.39 -10.52 -45.62
CA SER A 500 -28.03 -10.54 -45.12
C SER A 500 -27.73 -11.84 -44.36
N PRO A 501 -26.49 -12.36 -44.44
CA PRO A 501 -26.09 -13.54 -43.68
C PRO A 501 -25.90 -13.19 -42.21
N THR A 502 -26.09 -14.17 -41.32
CA THR A 502 -25.78 -14.04 -39.89
C THR A 502 -24.50 -14.82 -39.57
N GLY A 503 -23.53 -14.17 -38.93
CA GLY A 503 -22.27 -14.81 -38.55
C GLY A 503 -21.13 -13.84 -38.25
N SER A 504 -19.93 -14.39 -38.17
CA SER A 504 -18.67 -13.65 -38.07
C SER A 504 -17.86 -13.92 -39.32
N TYR A 505 -17.43 -12.88 -40.01
CA TYR A 505 -16.75 -12.95 -41.30
C TYR A 505 -15.51 -12.07 -41.29
N SER A 506 -14.41 -12.55 -41.88
CA SER A 506 -13.23 -11.72 -42.07
C SER A 506 -13.45 -10.73 -43.20
N VAL A 507 -12.72 -9.63 -43.18
CA VAL A 507 -12.53 -8.81 -44.37
C VAL A 507 -11.23 -9.19 -45.07
N THR A 508 -11.27 -9.19 -46.40
CA THR A 508 -10.23 -9.78 -47.26
C THR A 508 -9.59 -8.72 -48.14
N GLU A 509 -10.41 -8.01 -48.90
CA GLU A 509 -9.98 -6.94 -49.79
C GLU A 509 -10.95 -5.75 -49.77
N ALA A 510 -10.43 -4.57 -50.08
CA ALA A 510 -11.20 -3.37 -50.37
C ALA A 510 -11.22 -3.10 -51.88
N PHE A 511 -12.21 -2.36 -52.34
CA PHE A 511 -12.34 -1.94 -53.74
C PHE A 511 -12.92 -0.54 -53.84
N GLY A 512 -12.83 0.07 -55.03
CA GLY A 512 -13.48 1.34 -55.34
C GLY A 512 -12.80 2.08 -56.47
N LEU A 513 -13.07 3.38 -56.59
CA LEU A 513 -12.52 4.23 -57.65
C LEU A 513 -11.08 4.71 -57.38
N GLY A 514 -10.53 4.46 -56.19
CA GLY A 514 -9.18 4.85 -55.82
C GLY A 514 -8.86 4.58 -54.35
N ASN A 515 -7.63 4.12 -54.06
CA ASN A 515 -7.25 3.67 -52.73
C ASN A 515 -7.25 4.83 -51.71
N PRO A 516 -8.11 4.80 -50.67
CA PRO A 516 -8.18 5.88 -49.68
C PRO A 516 -7.07 5.82 -48.62
N GLY A 517 -6.08 4.94 -48.76
CA GLY A 517 -5.01 4.69 -47.78
C GLY A 517 -5.27 3.46 -46.91
N THR A 518 -5.78 2.37 -47.49
CA THR A 518 -6.03 1.11 -46.76
C THR A 518 -4.79 0.26 -46.59
N LYS A 519 -4.82 -0.62 -45.59
CA LYS A 519 -3.87 -1.73 -45.40
C LYS A 519 -4.39 -3.06 -45.97
N LEU A 520 -5.66 -3.11 -46.39
CA LEU A 520 -6.22 -4.25 -47.11
C LEU A 520 -5.65 -4.30 -48.53
N ALA A 521 -5.67 -5.48 -49.16
CA ALA A 521 -5.50 -5.54 -50.62
C ALA A 521 -6.57 -4.65 -51.27
N TYR A 522 -6.17 -3.74 -52.16
CA TYR A 522 -7.08 -2.78 -52.78
C TYR A 522 -7.23 -3.03 -54.27
N ARG A 523 -8.48 -3.13 -54.73
CA ARG A 523 -8.81 -3.24 -56.15
C ARG A 523 -9.42 -1.94 -56.68
N THR A 524 -8.69 -1.28 -57.56
CA THR A 524 -9.26 -0.18 -58.35
C THR A 524 -10.21 -0.76 -59.40
N LEU A 525 -11.45 -0.31 -59.37
CA LEU A 525 -12.47 -0.74 -60.33
C LEU A 525 -12.22 -0.08 -61.70
N SER A 526 -12.56 -0.81 -62.76
CA SER A 526 -12.52 -0.38 -64.16
C SER A 526 -13.86 -0.66 -64.83
N PRO A 527 -14.16 -0.12 -66.04
CA PRO A 527 -15.39 -0.43 -66.78
C PRO A 527 -15.69 -1.93 -66.95
N ARG A 528 -14.66 -2.79 -66.85
CA ARG A 528 -14.76 -4.24 -66.97
C ARG A 528 -14.98 -4.96 -65.64
N SER A 529 -14.91 -4.28 -64.49
CA SER A 529 -15.02 -4.91 -63.17
C SER A 529 -16.38 -5.54 -62.92
N ARG A 530 -16.40 -6.85 -62.69
CA ARG A 530 -17.61 -7.62 -62.35
C ARG A 530 -17.41 -8.47 -61.10
N TRP A 531 -18.51 -8.74 -60.41
CA TRP A 531 -18.58 -9.81 -59.41
C TRP A 531 -19.57 -10.87 -59.86
N GLY A 532 -19.13 -12.14 -59.89
CA GLY A 532 -19.95 -13.22 -60.42
C GLY A 532 -21.15 -13.52 -59.54
N GLY A 533 -22.34 -13.39 -60.10
CA GLY A 533 -23.62 -13.64 -59.42
C GLY A 533 -24.39 -14.84 -59.97
N ASN A 534 -23.98 -15.36 -61.13
CA ASN A 534 -24.60 -16.52 -61.75
C ASN A 534 -24.05 -17.83 -61.12
N PRO A 535 -24.87 -18.64 -60.42
CA PRO A 535 -24.39 -19.88 -59.81
C PRO A 535 -24.08 -20.94 -60.88
N TRP A 536 -23.34 -21.98 -60.48
CA TRP A 536 -22.76 -23.02 -61.35
C TRP A 536 -21.79 -22.51 -62.42
N THR A 537 -21.36 -21.25 -62.34
CA THR A 537 -20.31 -20.69 -63.17
C THR A 537 -18.97 -20.66 -62.41
N ALA A 538 -17.85 -20.68 -63.15
CA ALA A 538 -16.52 -20.60 -62.55
C ALA A 538 -16.25 -19.28 -61.80
N THR A 539 -16.99 -18.22 -62.16
CA THR A 539 -16.89 -16.86 -61.62
C THR A 539 -17.81 -16.61 -60.42
N TYR A 540 -18.73 -17.54 -60.10
CA TYR A 540 -19.69 -17.34 -59.00
C TYR A 540 -18.99 -16.95 -57.69
N ASN A 541 -19.48 -15.85 -57.10
CA ASN A 541 -18.95 -15.20 -55.90
C ASN A 541 -17.45 -14.85 -55.95
N LYS A 542 -16.96 -14.51 -57.15
CA LYS A 542 -15.59 -14.05 -57.39
C LYS A 542 -15.57 -12.79 -58.25
N TYR A 543 -14.54 -11.99 -58.06
CA TYR A 543 -14.20 -10.92 -58.99
C TYR A 543 -13.75 -11.50 -60.34
N PHE A 544 -14.16 -10.85 -61.43
CA PHE A 544 -13.64 -11.10 -62.77
C PHE A 544 -13.78 -9.85 -63.66
N GLU A 545 -13.14 -9.85 -64.83
CA GLU A 545 -13.20 -8.74 -65.79
C GLU A 545 -14.04 -9.15 -67.00
N SER A 546 -15.07 -8.37 -67.34
CA SER A 546 -15.89 -8.54 -68.53
C SER A 546 -16.49 -7.23 -69.00
N SER A 547 -16.54 -7.01 -70.31
CA SER A 547 -17.29 -5.89 -70.90
C SER A 547 -18.80 -6.12 -70.87
N SER A 548 -19.26 -7.36 -70.74
CA SER A 548 -20.68 -7.70 -70.74
C SER A 548 -21.26 -7.66 -69.33
N TRP A 549 -22.56 -7.37 -69.25
CA TRP A 549 -23.36 -7.57 -68.05
C TRP A 549 -24.28 -8.77 -68.29
N VAL A 550 -24.00 -9.89 -67.64
CA VAL A 550 -24.68 -11.17 -67.90
C VAL A 550 -25.45 -11.61 -66.65
N GLY A 551 -26.74 -11.89 -66.82
CA GLY A 551 -27.59 -12.45 -65.77
C GLY A 551 -27.52 -11.66 -64.46
N TRP A 552 -27.09 -12.33 -63.39
CA TRP A 552 -27.02 -11.77 -62.03
C TRP A 552 -25.64 -11.23 -61.64
N ASP A 553 -24.68 -11.16 -62.57
CA ASP A 553 -23.37 -10.59 -62.26
C ASP A 553 -23.51 -9.12 -61.85
N GLU A 554 -22.82 -8.72 -60.78
CA GLU A 554 -22.81 -7.34 -60.35
C GLU A 554 -21.83 -6.53 -61.19
N ASN A 555 -22.34 -5.51 -61.86
CA ASN A 555 -21.54 -4.51 -62.56
C ASN A 555 -20.93 -3.53 -61.56
N MET A 556 -19.81 -3.91 -60.96
CA MET A 556 -19.20 -3.14 -59.88
C MET A 556 -18.84 -1.71 -60.30
N TRP A 557 -18.41 -1.50 -61.55
CA TRP A 557 -18.11 -0.18 -62.08
C TRP A 557 -19.35 0.71 -62.18
N TYR A 558 -20.44 0.18 -62.73
CA TYR A 558 -21.71 0.92 -62.81
C TYR A 558 -22.17 1.38 -61.43
N PHE A 559 -22.13 0.50 -60.42
CA PHE A 559 -22.46 0.84 -59.04
C PHE A 559 -21.49 1.83 -58.40
N ALA A 560 -20.24 1.87 -58.85
CA ALA A 560 -19.24 2.82 -58.36
C ALA A 560 -19.39 4.22 -58.99
N THR A 561 -19.79 4.30 -60.27
CA THR A 561 -19.87 5.56 -61.03
C THR A 561 -21.28 6.14 -61.16
N ARG A 562 -22.32 5.38 -60.83
CA ARG A 562 -23.71 5.90 -60.82
C ARG A 562 -23.89 6.94 -59.71
N ALA A 563 -24.88 7.81 -59.85
CA ALA A 563 -25.10 8.97 -58.97
C ALA A 563 -25.26 8.63 -57.48
N THR A 564 -25.73 7.43 -57.15
CA THR A 564 -25.88 6.97 -55.76
C THR A 564 -24.56 6.52 -55.12
N HIS A 565 -23.51 6.28 -55.91
CA HIS A 565 -22.14 6.01 -55.46
C HIS A 565 -21.93 4.79 -54.55
N ASP A 566 -22.77 3.76 -54.65
CA ASP A 566 -22.79 2.59 -53.75
C ASP A 566 -21.40 1.95 -53.60
N TYR A 567 -20.71 1.71 -54.71
CA TYR A 567 -19.40 1.05 -54.74
C TYR A 567 -18.25 2.02 -55.01
N ARG A 568 -18.46 3.32 -54.77
CA ARG A 568 -17.39 4.31 -54.86
C ARG A 568 -16.23 3.93 -53.93
N GLN A 569 -16.55 3.35 -52.78
CA GLN A 569 -15.65 2.54 -51.95
C GLN A 569 -16.43 1.37 -51.32
N GLY A 570 -15.75 0.23 -51.13
CA GLY A 570 -16.33 -0.91 -50.42
C GLY A 570 -15.30 -1.92 -49.94
N VAL A 571 -15.75 -2.86 -49.12
CA VAL A 571 -14.95 -3.96 -48.58
C VAL A 571 -15.68 -5.27 -48.78
N VAL A 572 -14.93 -6.30 -49.15
CA VAL A 572 -15.46 -7.64 -49.31
C VAL A 572 -15.59 -8.34 -47.96
N VAL A 573 -16.83 -8.69 -47.61
CA VAL A 573 -17.13 -9.58 -46.48
C VAL A 573 -16.87 -11.01 -46.94
N ASN A 574 -16.04 -11.75 -46.21
CA ASN A 574 -15.65 -13.12 -46.58
C ASN A 574 -16.75 -14.15 -46.26
N TYR A 575 -17.95 -13.90 -46.79
CA TYR A 575 -19.10 -14.79 -46.73
C TYR A 575 -19.14 -15.66 -47.99
N ASN A 576 -19.43 -16.95 -47.82
CA ASN A 576 -19.44 -17.95 -48.88
C ASN A 576 -18.12 -18.00 -49.68
N ARG A 577 -16.98 -17.84 -48.99
CA ARG A 577 -15.61 -17.82 -49.52
C ARG A 577 -14.61 -18.33 -48.46
N PRO A 578 -13.49 -18.96 -48.84
CA PRO A 578 -13.14 -19.36 -50.21
C PRO A 578 -13.90 -20.61 -50.69
N ASN A 579 -14.47 -21.38 -49.77
CA ASN A 579 -15.27 -22.57 -50.07
C ASN A 579 -16.68 -22.14 -50.48
N ILE A 580 -16.87 -21.99 -51.78
CA ILE A 580 -18.13 -21.49 -52.35
C ILE A 580 -19.15 -22.63 -52.42
N VAL A 581 -20.28 -22.41 -51.75
CA VAL A 581 -21.51 -23.19 -51.91
C VAL A 581 -22.38 -22.46 -52.92
N GLN A 582 -22.81 -23.18 -53.95
CA GLN A 582 -23.68 -22.63 -55.00
C GLN A 582 -25.00 -22.17 -54.39
N ASP A 583 -25.52 -21.04 -54.87
CA ASP A 583 -26.76 -20.42 -54.40
C ASP A 583 -26.80 -20.03 -52.92
N ALA A 584 -25.69 -20.12 -52.17
CA ALA A 584 -25.66 -19.69 -50.77
C ALA A 584 -25.60 -18.16 -50.59
N GLY A 585 -25.48 -17.40 -51.69
CA GLY A 585 -25.36 -15.96 -51.72
C GLY A 585 -23.98 -15.50 -52.21
N PHE A 586 -23.93 -14.30 -52.76
CA PHE A 586 -22.73 -13.73 -53.38
C PHE A 586 -22.66 -12.22 -53.13
N ALA A 587 -21.50 -11.62 -53.39
CA ALA A 587 -21.27 -10.17 -53.37
C ALA A 587 -21.71 -9.47 -52.06
N ILE A 588 -21.52 -10.13 -50.91
CA ILE A 588 -21.79 -9.49 -49.62
C ILE A 588 -20.65 -8.52 -49.30
N PHE A 589 -20.96 -7.23 -49.36
CA PHE A 589 -20.00 -6.15 -49.14
C PHE A 589 -20.40 -5.26 -47.97
N LEU A 590 -19.44 -4.48 -47.48
CA LEU A 590 -19.68 -3.24 -46.76
C LEU A 590 -19.40 -2.09 -47.72
N HIS A 591 -20.38 -1.22 -47.99
CA HIS A 591 -20.24 -0.19 -49.02
C HIS A 591 -21.01 1.10 -48.69
N MET A 592 -20.89 2.11 -49.56
CA MET A 592 -21.49 3.44 -49.43
C MET A 592 -22.98 3.44 -49.79
N ASN A 593 -23.63 4.61 -49.80
CA ASN A 593 -25.07 4.75 -50.08
C ASN A 593 -25.97 4.07 -49.03
N LYS A 594 -26.20 4.76 -47.90
CA LYS A 594 -26.91 4.26 -46.72
C LYS A 594 -28.42 4.02 -46.97
N VAL A 595 -28.74 2.97 -47.71
CA VAL A 595 -30.10 2.49 -48.04
C VAL A 595 -30.21 0.97 -47.94
N PRO A 596 -31.41 0.37 -47.76
CA PRO A 596 -31.59 -1.08 -47.80
C PRO A 596 -30.95 -1.74 -49.02
N THR A 597 -30.25 -2.84 -48.80
CA THR A 597 -29.46 -3.51 -49.84
C THR A 597 -30.07 -4.86 -50.24
N ALA A 598 -29.44 -5.56 -51.18
CA ALA A 598 -29.78 -6.95 -51.49
C ALA A 598 -29.17 -7.98 -50.52
N GLY A 599 -28.36 -7.55 -49.54
CA GLY A 599 -27.69 -8.42 -48.57
C GLY A 599 -26.41 -7.83 -47.96
N CYS A 600 -25.84 -6.79 -48.58
CA CYS A 600 -24.71 -6.00 -48.10
C CYS A 600 -25.02 -5.18 -46.84
N ILE A 601 -23.97 -4.64 -46.22
CA ILE A 601 -24.07 -3.55 -45.25
C ILE A 601 -23.84 -2.24 -46.00
N SER A 602 -24.72 -1.27 -45.84
CA SER A 602 -24.54 0.08 -46.39
C SER A 602 -24.47 1.12 -45.28
N LEU A 603 -23.46 1.99 -45.34
CA LEU A 603 -23.21 3.07 -44.38
C LEU A 603 -23.01 4.40 -45.10
N ASP A 604 -22.91 5.48 -44.31
CA ASP A 604 -22.46 6.78 -44.80
C ASP A 604 -21.02 6.71 -45.32
N ASP A 605 -20.72 7.52 -46.32
CA ASP A 605 -19.42 7.59 -47.01
C ASP A 605 -18.24 7.69 -46.03
N TRP A 606 -18.36 8.54 -45.01
CA TRP A 606 -17.31 8.76 -44.02
C TRP A 606 -17.00 7.47 -43.23
N ALA A 607 -18.02 6.69 -42.88
CA ALA A 607 -17.87 5.49 -42.06
C ALA A 607 -17.21 4.36 -42.87
N VAL A 608 -17.56 4.23 -44.16
CA VAL A 608 -16.93 3.27 -45.07
C VAL A 608 -15.46 3.62 -45.29
N VAL A 609 -15.14 4.89 -45.56
CA VAL A 609 -13.75 5.33 -45.76
C VAL A 609 -12.93 5.15 -44.48
N ASP A 610 -13.48 5.51 -43.31
CA ASP A 610 -12.80 5.32 -42.03
C ASP A 610 -12.56 3.83 -41.72
N TYR A 611 -13.56 2.98 -41.95
CA TYR A 611 -13.44 1.53 -41.82
C TYR A 611 -12.32 0.99 -42.70
N ILE A 612 -12.31 1.34 -43.99
CA ILE A 612 -11.32 0.91 -44.98
C ILE A 612 -9.89 1.32 -44.57
N ARG A 613 -9.71 2.57 -44.16
CA ARG A 613 -8.39 3.10 -43.75
C ARG A 613 -7.82 2.39 -42.53
N LYS A 614 -8.69 2.02 -41.59
CA LYS A 614 -8.29 1.46 -40.29
C LYS A 614 -8.23 -0.07 -40.26
N SER A 615 -8.95 -0.74 -41.17
CA SER A 615 -9.03 -2.20 -41.21
C SER A 615 -7.74 -2.83 -41.74
N THR A 616 -7.47 -4.02 -41.25
CA THR A 616 -6.37 -4.90 -41.66
C THR A 616 -6.90 -6.28 -42.03
N PRO A 617 -6.18 -7.07 -42.85
CA PRO A 617 -6.64 -8.41 -43.20
C PRO A 617 -6.89 -9.25 -41.94
N GLY A 618 -8.03 -9.93 -41.88
CA GLY A 618 -8.44 -10.72 -40.71
C GLY A 618 -9.30 -9.98 -39.68
N ASP A 619 -9.43 -8.66 -39.77
CA ASP A 619 -10.46 -7.93 -39.03
C ASP A 619 -11.85 -8.48 -39.36
N ARG A 620 -12.79 -8.34 -38.42
CA ARG A 620 -14.08 -9.04 -38.50
C ARG A 620 -15.26 -8.10 -38.69
N ILE A 621 -16.27 -8.59 -39.39
CA ILE A 621 -17.63 -8.10 -39.34
C ILE A 621 -18.46 -9.21 -38.70
N ILE A 622 -19.09 -8.90 -37.56
CA ILE A 622 -20.02 -9.80 -36.88
C ILE A 622 -21.41 -9.20 -37.08
N MET A 623 -22.26 -9.90 -37.82
CA MET A 623 -23.53 -9.37 -38.29
C MET A 623 -24.67 -10.37 -38.11
N GLY A 624 -25.85 -9.88 -37.73
CA GLY A 624 -27.03 -10.70 -37.39
C GLY A 624 -28.07 -9.93 -36.59
N THR A 625 -29.13 -10.59 -36.12
CA THR A 625 -30.04 -9.94 -35.15
C THR A 625 -29.38 -9.80 -33.78
N TYR A 626 -29.82 -8.84 -32.96
CA TYR A 626 -29.24 -8.61 -31.62
C TYR A 626 -29.21 -9.90 -30.77
N ASN A 627 -30.30 -10.66 -30.79
CA ASN A 627 -30.44 -11.91 -30.04
C ASN A 627 -29.59 -13.05 -30.63
N ASP A 628 -29.24 -13.01 -31.91
CA ASP A 628 -28.33 -13.99 -32.52
C ASP A 628 -26.86 -13.66 -32.28
N LEU A 629 -26.52 -12.39 -32.04
CA LEU A 629 -25.15 -11.99 -31.79
C LEU A 629 -24.77 -12.07 -30.30
N PHE A 630 -25.74 -11.82 -29.42
CA PHE A 630 -25.46 -11.60 -28.01
C PHE A 630 -26.25 -12.52 -27.08
N ARG A 631 -25.67 -12.77 -25.91
CA ARG A 631 -26.31 -13.43 -24.77
C ARG A 631 -26.78 -12.40 -23.73
#